data_AF-T0YLI8-F1
#
_entry.id   AF-T0YLI8-F1
#
_cell.length_a   1.000
_cell.length_b   1.000
_cell.length_c   1.000
_cell.angle_alpha   90.00
_cell.angle_beta   90.00
_cell.angle_gamma   90.00
#
_symmetry.space_group_name_H-M   'P 1'
#
loop_
_entity.id
_entity.type
_entity.pdbx_description
1 polymer ?
#
loop_
_entity_poly.entity_id
_entity_poly.type
_entity_poly.pdbx_seq_one_letter_code
_entity_poly.pdbx_strand_id
1 'polypeptide(L)'
;SFLHAYWISGLIAVVTVGITIALGGPLAYRIARQRGRRYAALLGIFVVGTFVPSQVILIPVVFLLRAIGLQDSLVGLFLYMSALSLPMTVFLYTGYIRSVPCELDEAAMVDGAVSCGPSGRSSSRRSGRRRPPS
;
A
#
# COMPACT_ATOMS: atom_id res chain seq x y z
N SER A 1 11.83 34.70 3.94
CA SER A 1 13.22 34.24 4.17
C SER A 1 13.39 32.82 3.64
N PHE A 2 14.43 32.52 2.85
CA PHE A 2 14.66 31.19 2.28
C PHE A 2 14.60 30.05 3.31
N LEU A 3 15.11 30.28 4.53
CA LEU A 3 15.07 29.31 5.62
C LEU A 3 13.65 28.89 6.04
N HIS A 4 12.71 29.83 6.04
CA HIS A 4 11.30 29.53 6.33
C HIS A 4 10.66 28.68 5.22
N ALA A 5 11.00 28.94 3.96
CA ALA A 5 10.50 28.14 2.84
C ALA A 5 11.01 26.69 2.91
N TYR A 6 12.29 26.49 3.26
CA TYR A 6 12.84 25.14 3.49
C TYR A 6 12.16 24.41 4.64
N TRP A 7 11.90 25.10 5.76
CA TRP A 7 11.20 24.51 6.90
C TRP A 7 9.79 24.04 6.55
N ILE A 8 9.02 24.87 5.85
CA ILE A 8 7.66 24.55 5.41
C ILE A 8 7.68 23.36 4.44
N SER A 9 8.57 23.36 3.45
CA SER A 9 8.70 22.25 2.50
C SER A 9 9.08 20.93 3.19
N GLY A 10 9.99 20.97 4.18
CA GLY A 10 10.35 19.80 4.97
C GLY A 10 9.18 19.26 5.79
N LEU A 11 8.43 20.15 6.45
CA LEU A 11 7.23 19.78 7.19
C LEU A 11 6.17 19.16 6.27
N ILE A 12 5.97 19.73 5.08
CA ILE A 12 5.05 19.18 4.08
C ILE A 12 5.47 17.77 3.69
N ALA A 13 6.76 17.56 3.38
CA ALA A 13 7.27 16.25 2.99
C ALA A 13 7.04 15.20 4.09
N VAL A 14 7.35 15.52 5.35
CA VAL A 14 7.18 14.59 6.48
C VAL A 14 5.70 14.21 6.67
N VAL A 15 4.80 15.20 6.62
CA VAL A 15 3.36 14.96 6.80
C VAL A 15 2.81 14.12 5.64
N THR A 16 3.15 14.47 4.39
CA THR A 16 2.73 13.70 3.22
C THR A 16 3.21 12.26 3.28
N VAL A 17 4.50 12.04 3.59
CA VAL A 17 5.06 10.69 3.72
C VAL A 17 4.36 9.93 4.84
N GLY A 18 4.12 10.56 5.99
CA GLY A 18 3.38 9.95 7.10
C GLY A 18 1.99 9.46 6.67
N ILE A 19 1.24 10.29 5.94
CA ILE A 19 -0.09 9.93 5.40
C ILE A 19 0.04 8.77 4.41
N THR A 20 0.99 8.84 3.48
CA THR A 20 1.19 7.81 2.46
C THR A 20 1.57 6.46 3.08
N ILE A 21 2.39 6.44 4.12
CA ILE A 21 2.74 5.21 4.85
C ILE A 21 1.53 4.67 5.61
N ALA A 22 0.82 5.53 6.33
CA ALA A 22 -0.34 5.14 7.13
C ALA A 22 -1.46 4.51 6.27
N LEU A 23 -1.66 5.01 5.05
CA LEU A 23 -2.65 4.47 4.11
C LEU A 23 -2.10 3.31 3.27
N GLY A 24 -0.89 3.46 2.73
CA GLY A 24 -0.26 2.50 1.83
C GLY A 24 0.17 1.21 2.51
N GLY A 25 0.64 1.27 3.76
CA GLY A 25 1.07 0.12 4.55
C GLY A 25 -0.01 -0.96 4.70
N PRO A 26 -1.16 -0.65 5.34
CA PRO A 26 -2.25 -1.61 5.52
C PRO A 26 -2.82 -2.13 4.19
N LEU A 27 -2.92 -1.25 3.19
CA LEU A 27 -3.42 -1.60 1.86
C LEU A 27 -2.50 -2.61 1.16
N ALA A 28 -1.20 -2.32 1.13
CA ALA A 28 -0.19 -3.19 0.56
C ALA A 28 -0.11 -4.53 1.30
N TYR A 29 -0.21 -4.52 2.64
CA TYR A 29 -0.23 -5.74 3.44
C TYR A 29 -1.39 -6.67 3.06
N ARG A 30 -2.60 -6.11 2.95
CA ARG A 30 -3.78 -6.87 2.50
C ARG A 30 -3.60 -7.44 1.09
N ILE A 31 -3.09 -6.65 0.15
CA ILE A 31 -2.84 -7.08 -1.25
C ILE A 31 -1.74 -8.14 -1.32
N ALA A 32 -0.71 -8.05 -0.48
CA ALA A 32 0.42 -8.97 -0.45
C ALA A 32 0.04 -10.35 0.11
N ARG A 33 -0.71 -10.38 1.21
CA ARG A 33 -1.06 -11.62 1.93
C ARG A 33 -2.34 -12.29 1.46
N GLN A 34 -3.23 -11.59 0.74
CA GLN A 34 -4.45 -12.20 0.21
C GLN A 34 -4.25 -12.75 -1.21
N ARG A 35 -4.63 -14.03 -1.40
CA ARG A 35 -4.60 -14.70 -2.70
C ARG A 35 -5.95 -14.51 -3.42
N GLY A 36 -5.92 -14.02 -4.66
CA GLY A 36 -7.12 -13.91 -5.49
C GLY A 36 -6.96 -12.95 -6.67
N ARG A 37 -7.71 -13.20 -7.75
CA ARG A 37 -7.68 -12.37 -8.97
C ARG A 37 -7.99 -10.89 -8.69
N ARG A 38 -8.88 -10.61 -7.72
CA ARG A 38 -9.23 -9.25 -7.29
C ARG A 38 -8.04 -8.46 -6.76
N TYR A 39 -7.16 -9.07 -5.96
CA TYR A 39 -6.00 -8.38 -5.38
C TYR A 39 -4.89 -8.18 -6.41
N ALA A 40 -4.74 -9.14 -7.34
CA ALA A 40 -3.86 -8.98 -8.49
C ALA A 40 -4.34 -7.85 -9.42
N ALA A 41 -5.65 -7.77 -9.67
CA ALA A 41 -6.24 -6.68 -10.44
C ALA A 41 -6.09 -5.32 -9.72
N LEU A 42 -6.31 -5.27 -8.40
CA LEU A 42 -6.14 -4.06 -7.61
C LEU A 42 -4.70 -3.55 -7.65
N LEU A 43 -3.72 -4.45 -7.47
CA LEU A 43 -2.30 -4.11 -7.68
C LEU A 43 -2.06 -3.58 -9.10
N GLY A 44 -2.62 -4.26 -10.11
CA GLY A 44 -2.51 -3.84 -11.51
C GLY A 44 -3.02 -2.42 -11.76
N ILE A 45 -4.14 -2.02 -11.15
CA ILE A 45 -4.68 -0.65 -11.23
C ILE A 45 -3.68 0.36 -10.66
N PHE A 46 -3.09 0.09 -9.49
CA PHE A 46 -2.06 0.96 -8.92
C PHE A 46 -0.82 1.04 -9.80
N VAL A 47 -0.35 -0.10 -10.33
CA VAL A 47 0.82 -0.11 -11.23
C VAL A 47 0.55 0.70 -12.50
N VAL A 48 -0.61 0.54 -13.14
CA VAL A 48 -0.99 1.34 -14.32
C VAL A 48 -1.08 2.82 -13.97
N GLY A 49 -1.63 3.16 -12.80
CA GLY A 49 -1.71 4.54 -12.31
C GLY A 49 -0.35 5.23 -12.18
N THR A 50 0.70 4.49 -11.80
CA THR A 50 2.08 5.01 -11.72
C THR A 50 2.63 5.47 -13.08
N PHE A 51 2.22 4.84 -14.19
CA PHE A 51 2.68 5.23 -15.52
C PHE A 51 2.02 6.52 -16.02
N VAL A 52 0.96 7.00 -15.36
CA VAL A 52 0.30 8.24 -15.73
C VAL A 52 1.15 9.42 -15.23
N PRO A 53 1.61 10.31 -16.12
CA PRO A 53 2.39 11.47 -15.70
C PRO A 53 1.55 12.42 -14.85
N SER A 54 2.12 12.93 -13.76
CA SER A 54 1.44 13.81 -12.81
C SER A 54 0.93 15.10 -13.45
N GLN A 55 1.59 15.56 -14.52
CA GLN A 55 1.21 16.75 -15.28
C GLN A 55 -0.16 16.60 -15.94
N VAL A 56 -0.53 15.40 -16.41
CA VAL A 56 -1.84 15.17 -17.07
C VAL A 56 -2.97 15.12 -16.05
N ILE A 57 -2.68 14.62 -14.85
CA ILE A 57 -3.64 14.51 -13.74
C ILE A 57 -3.85 15.86 -13.02
N LEU A 58 -2.93 16.80 -13.15
CA LEU A 58 -2.98 18.08 -12.42
C LEU A 58 -4.28 18.85 -12.69
N ILE A 59 -4.67 19.02 -13.95
CA ILE A 59 -5.88 19.78 -14.32
C ILE A 59 -7.14 19.20 -13.65
N PRO A 60 -7.50 17.91 -13.84
CA PRO A 60 -8.71 17.35 -13.24
C PRO A 60 -8.66 17.35 -11.70
N VAL A 61 -7.48 17.15 -11.10
CA VAL A 61 -7.35 17.20 -9.64
C VAL A 61 -7.53 18.61 -9.11
N VAL A 62 -7.01 19.63 -9.80
CA VAL A 62 -7.27 21.03 -9.43
C VAL A 62 -8.76 21.30 -9.46
N PHE A 63 -9.48 20.92 -10.53
CA PHE A 63 -10.96 21.07 -10.58
C PHE A 63 -11.66 20.37 -9.42
N LEU A 64 -11.24 19.15 -9.07
CA LEU A 64 -11.79 18.42 -7.93
C LEU A 64 -11.54 19.16 -6.60
N LEU A 65 -10.32 19.64 -6.38
CA LEU A 65 -9.93 20.42 -5.22
C LEU A 65 -10.71 21.75 -5.13
N ARG A 66 -10.99 22.41 -6.28
CA ARG A 66 -11.86 23.59 -6.33
C ARG A 66 -13.27 23.26 -5.88
N ALA A 67 -13.83 22.17 -6.40
CA ALA A 67 -15.21 21.76 -6.10
C ALA A 67 -15.43 21.46 -4.61
N ILE A 68 -14.42 20.92 -3.93
CA ILE A 68 -14.47 20.65 -2.48
C ILE A 68 -13.92 21.80 -1.62
N GLY A 69 -13.53 22.94 -2.22
CA GLY A 69 -13.02 24.12 -1.51
C GLY A 69 -11.60 23.99 -0.92
N LEU A 70 -10.80 23.00 -1.35
CA LEU A 70 -9.45 22.73 -0.83
C LEU A 70 -8.30 23.21 -1.73
N GLN A 71 -8.60 23.86 -2.86
CA GLN A 71 -7.60 24.25 -3.86
C GLN A 71 -6.39 25.01 -3.27
N ASP A 72 -6.64 26.03 -2.46
CA ASP A 72 -5.59 26.89 -1.90
C ASP A 72 -5.32 26.58 -0.41
N SER A 73 -5.46 25.29 -0.04
CA SER A 73 -5.28 24.82 1.34
C SER A 73 -4.11 23.83 1.46
N LEU A 74 -3.44 23.84 2.62
CA LEU A 74 -2.40 22.86 2.95
C LEU A 74 -2.94 21.42 2.95
N VAL A 75 -4.20 21.24 3.33
CA VAL A 75 -4.87 19.93 3.34
C VAL A 75 -5.03 19.38 1.92
N GLY A 76 -5.47 20.22 0.98
CA GLY A 76 -5.55 19.88 -0.44
C GLY A 76 -4.20 19.50 -1.03
N LEU A 77 -3.14 20.21 -0.63
CA LEU A 77 -1.77 19.91 -1.03
C LEU A 77 -1.28 18.56 -0.49
N PHE A 78 -1.52 18.26 0.79
CA PHE A 78 -1.16 16.96 1.38
C PHE A 78 -1.89 15.80 0.71
N LEU A 79 -3.19 15.96 0.44
CA LEU A 79 -3.99 14.97 -0.28
C LEU A 79 -3.48 14.74 -1.70
N TYR A 80 -3.19 15.81 -2.43
CA TYR A 80 -2.68 15.72 -3.79
C TYR A 80 -1.32 15.01 -3.84
N MET A 81 -0.36 15.46 -3.02
CA MET A 81 0.98 14.87 -2.97
C MET A 81 0.93 13.40 -2.54
N SER A 82 0.14 13.08 -1.51
CA SER A 82 0.04 11.71 -1.00
C SER A 82 -0.64 10.76 -1.99
N ALA A 83 -1.67 11.24 -2.71
CA ALA A 83 -2.35 10.49 -3.76
C ALA A 83 -1.43 10.17 -4.95
N LEU A 84 -0.52 11.09 -5.31
CA LEU A 84 0.47 10.83 -6.37
C LEU A 84 1.51 9.79 -5.95
N SER A 85 1.93 9.80 -4.69
CA SER A 85 2.95 8.86 -4.18
C SER A 85 2.38 7.49 -3.79
N LEU A 86 1.06 7.39 -3.60
CA LEU A 86 0.37 6.18 -3.15
C LEU A 86 0.56 4.96 -4.07
N PRO A 87 0.39 5.07 -5.41
CA PRO A 87 0.49 3.92 -6.30
C PRO A 87 1.88 3.27 -6.29
N MET A 88 2.92 4.10 -6.31
CA MET A 88 4.30 3.65 -6.15
C MET A 88 4.54 3.00 -4.79
N THR A 89 4.06 3.62 -3.72
CA THR A 89 4.23 3.09 -2.35
C THR A 89 3.57 1.72 -2.21
N VAL A 90 2.33 1.57 -2.67
CA VAL A 90 1.59 0.30 -2.61
C VAL A 90 2.30 -0.78 -3.42
N PHE A 91 2.78 -0.45 -4.62
CA PHE A 91 3.53 -1.38 -5.45
C PHE A 91 4.80 -1.86 -4.75
N LEU A 92 5.61 -0.92 -4.26
CA LEU A 92 6.88 -1.21 -3.59
C LEU A 92 6.66 -2.04 -2.31
N TYR A 93 5.73 -1.60 -1.46
CA TYR A 93 5.42 -2.28 -0.20
C TYR A 93 4.86 -3.67 -0.44
N THR A 94 4.00 -3.85 -1.46
CA THR A 94 3.51 -5.18 -1.79
C THR A 94 4.65 -6.11 -2.24
N GLY A 95 5.60 -5.60 -3.05
CA GLY A 95 6.78 -6.35 -3.45
C GLY A 95 7.64 -6.77 -2.27
N TYR A 96 7.88 -5.84 -1.34
CA TYR A 96 8.63 -6.10 -0.11
C TYR A 96 7.93 -7.10 0.82
N ILE A 97 6.64 -6.92 1.11
CA ILE A 97 5.89 -7.84 2.00
C ILE A 97 5.80 -9.24 1.40
N ARG A 98 5.77 -9.37 0.06
CA ARG A 98 5.80 -10.66 -0.61
C ARG A 98 7.14 -11.39 -0.52
N SER A 99 8.26 -10.68 -0.34
CA SER A 99 9.57 -11.33 -0.16
C SER A 99 9.75 -11.93 1.24
N VAL A 100 8.96 -11.48 2.22
CA VAL A 100 8.95 -12.03 3.59
C VAL A 100 8.17 -13.35 3.62
N PRO A 101 8.78 -14.48 4.05
CA PRO A 101 8.11 -15.78 4.08
C PRO A 101 6.90 -15.78 5.02
N CYS A 102 5.88 -16.56 4.68
CA CYS A 102 4.64 -16.64 5.46
C CYS A 102 4.84 -17.33 6.82
N GLU A 103 5.90 -18.13 6.97
CA GLU A 103 6.25 -18.82 8.22
C GLU A 103 6.53 -17.84 9.37
N LEU A 104 7.05 -16.64 9.07
CA LEU A 104 7.25 -15.58 10.07
C LEU A 104 5.92 -15.02 10.57
N ASP A 105 4.90 -14.92 9.69
CA ASP A 105 3.56 -14.52 10.09
C ASP A 105 2.87 -15.62 10.92
N GLU A 106 3.13 -16.90 10.60
CA GLU A 106 2.60 -18.05 11.35
C GLU A 106 3.26 -18.17 12.74
N ALA A 107 4.58 -17.95 12.84
CA ALA A 107 5.28 -17.87 14.11
C ALA A 107 4.76 -16.70 14.97
N ALA A 108 4.59 -15.52 14.36
CA ALA A 108 4.00 -14.37 15.04
C ALA A 108 2.60 -14.67 15.59
N MET A 109 1.79 -15.47 14.88
CA MET A 109 0.49 -15.93 15.38
C MET A 109 0.59 -16.87 16.58
N VAL A 110 1.56 -17.78 16.58
CA VAL A 110 1.82 -18.69 17.72
C VAL A 110 2.30 -17.89 18.93
N ASP A 111 3.08 -16.82 18.71
CA ASP A 111 3.55 -15.89 19.74
C ASP A 111 2.50 -14.85 20.17
N GLY A 112 1.26 -14.93 19.65
CA GLY A 112 0.13 -14.10 20.06
C GLY A 112 -0.04 -12.78 19.31
N ALA A 113 0.73 -12.53 18.24
CA ALA A 113 0.56 -11.38 17.35
C ALA A 113 -0.41 -11.67 16.18
N VAL A 114 -1.28 -10.71 15.84
CA VAL A 114 -2.23 -10.81 14.70
C VAL A 114 -1.45 -10.60 13.39
N SER A 115 -1.72 -11.21 12.22
CA SER A 115 -2.72 -12.16 11.71
C SER A 115 -2.12 -12.83 10.48
N CYS A 116 -2.36 -14.12 10.29
CA CYS A 116 -2.19 -14.80 9.00
C CYS A 116 -3.37 -14.45 8.07
N GLY A 117 -3.08 -14.23 6.78
CA GLY A 117 -4.10 -14.22 5.72
C GLY A 117 -4.72 -15.62 5.52
N PRO A 118 -5.69 -15.79 4.60
CA PRO A 118 -6.56 -16.98 4.53
C PRO A 118 -5.89 -18.32 4.12
N SER A 119 -4.56 -18.41 4.15
CA SER A 119 -3.76 -19.56 3.69
C SER A 119 -3.63 -20.72 4.71
N GLY A 120 -4.23 -20.65 5.89
CA GLY A 120 -4.12 -21.68 6.94
C GLY A 120 -4.83 -23.02 6.66
N ARG A 121 -5.10 -23.41 5.39
CA ARG A 121 -5.89 -24.62 5.07
C ARG A 121 -5.25 -25.66 4.15
N SER A 122 -4.03 -25.50 3.66
CA SER A 122 -3.45 -26.50 2.72
C SER A 122 -2.37 -27.42 3.26
N SER A 123 -1.82 -27.22 4.46
CA SER A 123 -0.73 -28.07 4.98
C SER A 123 -1.22 -29.34 5.71
N SER A 124 -2.47 -29.42 6.18
CA SER A 124 -2.96 -30.60 6.91
C SER A 124 -3.45 -31.77 6.03
N ARG A 125 -3.54 -31.61 4.71
CA ARG A 125 -4.06 -32.68 3.80
C ARG A 125 -3.00 -33.53 3.10
N ARG A 126 -1.70 -33.27 3.29
CA ARG A 126 -0.63 -34.05 2.63
C ARG A 126 0.10 -35.05 3.54
N SER A 127 -0.20 -35.09 4.83
CA SER A 127 0.46 -35.99 5.80
C SER A 127 -0.20 -37.37 5.97
N GLY A 128 -1.27 -37.69 5.22
CA GLY A 128 -2.06 -38.92 5.42
C GLY A 128 -1.96 -40.00 4.33
N ARG A 129 -1.18 -39.78 3.25
CA ARG A 129 -1.21 -40.67 2.08
C ARG A 129 0.18 -41.21 1.71
N ARG A 130 0.82 -41.88 2.67
CA ARG A 130 1.89 -42.85 2.41
C ARG A 130 1.74 -44.05 3.35
N ARG A 131 1.05 -45.09 2.87
CA ARG A 131 1.36 -46.49 3.19
C ARG A 131 1.18 -47.31 1.91
N PRO A 132 2.23 -47.96 1.38
CA PRO A 132 2.07 -48.95 0.32
C PRO A 132 1.56 -50.27 0.92
N PRO A 133 0.66 -51.01 0.24
CA PRO A 133 0.45 -52.42 0.56
C PRO A 133 1.58 -53.26 -0.05
N SER A 134 2.00 -54.25 0.74
CA SER A 134 2.95 -55.33 0.49
C SER A 134 2.55 -56.25 -0.66
#